data_AF-A0A084QV47-F1
#
_entry.id   AF-A0A084QV47-F1
#
_cell.length_a   1.000
_cell.length_b   1.000
_cell.length_c   1.000
_cell.angle_alpha   90.00
_cell.angle_beta   90.00
_cell.angle_gamma   90.00
#
_symmetry.space_group_name_H-M   'P 1'
#
loop_
_entity.id
_entity.type
_entity.pdbx_description
1 polymer ?
#
loop_
_entity_poly.entity_id
_entity_poly.type
_entity_poly.pdbx_seq_one_letter_code
_entity_poly.pdbx_strand_id
1 'polypeptide(L)'
;MLEKSPSPHPPHHPPSPLRHHLHPPAAPSSSAMDEKTSSNMTQVRRARPIVLVLLLLVFSYTLWQWPSTHPGITTTGYGGAVVSETSDAREPVGSSSGRKLVPLEAHIISKCPDTRDALRQLILPVMQQVLDKVDFQLSYIGKLTEDDGVECKHGPTECLGNIIELCARDLYPDPKINLGFIMCLTKDYRQIPDRALVEDCALEHAIDFDALNECAARDNGAHGMDMLRKSVQRSAEVRPSIPVSLAEIPPRSLTYMPNLQLDVSISCTIRLDDEVYCVRDSGDWIDCPHGPGVNDLVIAIEKLYQQQQQS
;
A
#
# COMPACT_ATOMS: atom_id res chain seq x y z
N MET A 1 75.56 20.00 -11.03
CA MET A 1 75.32 19.42 -9.69
C MET A 1 73.85 19.04 -9.65
N LEU A 2 73.56 17.75 -9.85
CA LEU A 2 72.20 17.19 -9.93
C LEU A 2 72.07 16.24 -8.74
N GLU A 3 71.32 16.68 -7.73
CA GLU A 3 71.00 15.88 -6.55
C GLU A 3 69.87 14.89 -6.88
N LYS A 4 70.09 13.63 -6.52
CA LYS A 4 69.27 12.47 -6.86
C LYS A 4 68.40 12.13 -5.65
N SER A 5 67.08 12.27 -5.76
CA SER A 5 66.14 11.83 -4.72
C SER A 5 66.10 10.29 -4.59
N PRO A 6 65.91 9.74 -3.37
CA PRO A 6 65.84 8.29 -3.17
C PRO A 6 64.42 7.73 -3.43
N SER A 7 64.36 6.50 -3.91
CA SER A 7 63.13 5.71 -4.17
C SER A 7 62.41 5.29 -2.88
N PRO A 8 61.08 5.08 -2.91
CA PRO A 8 60.32 4.61 -1.76
C PRO A 8 60.46 3.09 -1.56
N HIS A 9 60.55 2.68 -0.29
CA HIS A 9 60.50 1.28 0.14
C HIS A 9 59.07 0.70 0.05
N PRO A 10 58.91 -0.62 -0.18
CA PRO A 10 57.61 -1.28 -0.19
C PRO A 10 57.07 -1.52 1.24
N PRO A 11 55.75 -1.66 1.42
CA PRO A 11 55.15 -1.91 2.71
C PRO A 11 55.36 -3.35 3.19
N HIS A 12 55.65 -3.50 4.49
CA HIS A 12 55.72 -4.78 5.19
C HIS A 12 54.32 -5.34 5.45
N HIS A 13 54.05 -6.57 5.00
CA HIS A 13 52.86 -7.33 5.38
C HIS A 13 53.06 -8.07 6.72
N PRO A 14 52.06 -8.11 7.62
CA PRO A 14 52.09 -8.97 8.80
C PRO A 14 51.80 -10.45 8.44
N PRO A 15 52.28 -11.42 9.24
CA PRO A 15 52.06 -12.84 8.97
C PRO A 15 50.61 -13.26 9.21
N SER A 16 50.11 -14.14 8.34
CA SER A 16 48.78 -14.77 8.45
C SER A 16 48.69 -15.71 9.65
N PRO A 17 47.56 -15.76 10.37
CA PRO A 17 47.34 -16.77 11.41
C PRO A 17 47.06 -18.15 10.80
N LEU A 18 47.67 -19.16 11.42
CA LEU A 18 47.57 -20.59 11.11
C LEU A 18 46.12 -21.08 11.06
N ARG A 19 45.77 -21.80 9.98
CA ARG A 19 44.54 -22.61 9.89
C ARG A 19 44.61 -23.75 10.91
N HIS A 20 43.76 -23.72 11.92
CA HIS A 20 43.41 -24.92 12.67
C HIS A 20 42.48 -25.80 11.81
N HIS A 21 42.98 -26.98 11.45
CA HIS A 21 42.18 -28.06 10.89
C HIS A 21 41.21 -28.58 11.96
N LEU A 22 39.93 -28.21 11.85
CA LEU A 22 38.85 -28.88 12.56
C LEU A 22 38.48 -30.14 11.78
N HIS A 23 38.78 -31.30 12.36
CA HIS A 23 38.28 -32.59 11.93
C HIS A 23 36.75 -32.65 12.08
N PRO A 24 36.02 -33.29 11.14
CA PRO A 24 34.62 -33.61 11.35
C PRO A 24 34.47 -34.67 12.46
N PRO A 25 33.45 -34.57 13.34
CA PRO A 25 33.22 -35.59 14.35
C PRO A 25 32.78 -36.91 13.71
N ALA A 26 33.37 -38.00 14.21
CA ALA A 26 33.07 -39.37 13.84
C ALA A 26 31.63 -39.76 14.21
N ALA A 27 31.03 -40.61 13.36
CA ALA A 27 29.72 -41.21 13.56
C ALA A 27 29.68 -42.08 14.84
N PRO A 28 28.58 -42.06 15.63
CA PRO A 28 28.38 -43.03 16.69
C PRO A 28 27.93 -44.38 16.12
N SER A 29 28.59 -45.43 16.59
CA SER A 29 28.28 -46.84 16.39
C SER A 29 26.96 -47.25 17.04
N SER A 30 26.26 -48.17 16.36
CA SER A 30 25.05 -48.86 16.79
C SER A 30 25.24 -49.69 18.06
N SER A 31 24.34 -49.53 19.04
CA SER A 31 23.90 -50.66 19.87
C SER A 31 22.58 -50.34 20.60
N ALA A 32 21.80 -51.41 20.73
CA ALA A 32 20.67 -51.64 21.63
C ALA A 32 19.30 -51.04 21.26
N MET A 33 18.35 -51.98 21.17
CA MET A 33 16.94 -51.87 20.85
C MET A 33 16.18 -51.10 21.93
N ASP A 34 15.15 -50.36 21.53
CA ASP A 34 13.90 -50.37 22.28
C ASP A 34 12.69 -50.21 21.35
N GLU A 35 11.71 -51.02 21.69
CA GLU A 35 10.51 -51.38 20.97
C GLU A 35 9.46 -50.26 21.00
N LYS A 36 8.52 -50.31 20.05
CA LYS A 36 7.21 -49.65 20.06
C LYS A 36 7.12 -48.23 19.47
N THR A 37 7.01 -48.15 18.14
CA THR A 37 6.01 -47.31 17.41
C THR A 37 6.04 -47.68 15.92
N SER A 38 5.45 -48.82 15.56
CA SER A 38 5.16 -49.17 14.16
C SER A 38 3.77 -49.80 14.11
N SER A 39 2.74 -48.96 14.08
CA SER A 39 1.35 -49.41 13.92
C SER A 39 0.46 -48.42 13.16
N ASN A 40 0.85 -47.16 12.98
CA ASN A 40 -0.08 -46.14 12.45
C ASN A 40 0.17 -45.71 10.99
N MET A 41 1.27 -46.11 10.36
CA MET A 41 1.63 -45.62 9.01
C MET A 41 1.16 -46.53 7.86
N THR A 42 0.79 -47.78 8.13
CA THR A 42 0.21 -48.72 7.16
C THR A 42 -1.31 -48.58 7.02
N GLN A 43 -2.00 -47.99 7.99
CA GLN A 43 -3.45 -47.78 7.96
C GLN A 43 -3.85 -46.56 7.10
N VAL A 44 -3.04 -45.50 7.10
CA VAL A 44 -3.29 -44.26 6.34
C VAL A 44 -3.15 -44.46 4.82
N ARG A 45 -2.32 -45.41 4.37
CA ARG A 45 -2.16 -45.72 2.94
C ARG A 45 -3.28 -46.61 2.36
N ARG A 46 -3.94 -47.43 3.19
CA ARG A 46 -5.08 -48.28 2.77
C ARG A 46 -6.42 -47.54 2.68
N ALA A 47 -6.57 -46.41 3.37
CA ALA A 47 -7.81 -45.60 3.36
C ALA A 47 -7.93 -44.66 2.15
N ARG A 48 -6.81 -44.31 1.49
CA ARG A 48 -6.78 -43.42 0.31
C ARG A 48 -7.66 -43.87 -0.88
N PRO A 49 -7.68 -45.15 -1.31
CA PRO A 49 -8.54 -45.57 -2.42
C PRO A 49 -10.03 -45.55 -2.03
N ILE A 50 -10.37 -45.85 -0.78
CA ILE A 50 -11.77 -45.89 -0.32
C ILE A 50 -12.36 -44.48 -0.31
N VAL A 51 -11.61 -43.49 0.16
CA VAL A 51 -12.07 -42.08 0.16
C VAL A 51 -12.28 -41.56 -1.25
N LEU A 52 -11.40 -41.88 -2.20
CA LEU A 52 -11.57 -41.49 -3.61
C LEU A 52 -12.80 -42.14 -4.25
N VAL A 53 -13.05 -43.42 -3.97
CA VAL A 53 -14.25 -44.12 -4.46
C VAL A 53 -15.52 -43.51 -3.88
N LEU A 54 -15.54 -43.18 -2.58
CA LEU A 54 -16.68 -42.52 -1.95
C LEU A 54 -16.95 -41.13 -2.54
N LEU A 55 -15.91 -40.33 -2.79
CA LEU A 55 -16.06 -39.01 -3.43
C LEU A 55 -16.59 -39.12 -4.87
N LEU A 56 -16.12 -40.11 -5.65
CA LEU A 56 -16.64 -40.36 -7.00
C LEU A 56 -18.09 -40.85 -6.99
N LEU A 57 -18.48 -41.68 -6.02
CA LEU A 57 -19.86 -42.12 -5.86
C LEU A 57 -20.78 -40.94 -5.49
N VAL A 58 -20.36 -40.07 -4.58
CA VAL A 58 -21.12 -38.85 -4.23
C VAL A 58 -21.24 -37.92 -5.43
N PHE A 59 -20.16 -37.68 -6.18
CA PHE A 59 -20.19 -36.84 -7.38
C PHE A 59 -21.11 -37.42 -8.45
N SER A 60 -21.05 -38.74 -8.68
CA SER A 60 -21.95 -39.42 -9.62
C SER A 60 -23.41 -39.35 -9.16
N TYR A 61 -23.68 -39.42 -7.85
CA TYR A 61 -25.02 -39.27 -7.29
C TYR A 61 -25.54 -37.83 -7.43
N THR A 62 -24.68 -36.81 -7.24
CA THR A 62 -25.07 -35.40 -7.46
C THR A 62 -25.35 -35.09 -8.93
N LEU A 63 -24.62 -35.73 -9.86
CA LEU A 63 -24.91 -35.62 -11.30
C LEU A 63 -26.17 -36.38 -11.71
N TRP A 64 -26.46 -37.51 -11.06
CA TRP A 64 -27.68 -38.27 -11.28
C TRP A 64 -28.92 -37.57 -10.71
N GLN A 65 -28.76 -36.81 -9.61
CA GLN A 65 -29.76 -35.93 -9.00
C GLN A 65 -29.93 -34.58 -9.73
N TRP A 66 -29.38 -34.42 -10.94
CA TRP A 66 -29.65 -33.26 -11.81
C TRP A 66 -30.72 -33.59 -12.86
N PRO A 67 -32.03 -33.62 -12.51
CA PRO A 67 -33.07 -33.65 -13.52
C PRO A 67 -33.23 -32.26 -14.15
N SER A 68 -32.96 -32.22 -15.45
CA SER A 68 -33.61 -31.43 -16.49
C SER A 68 -34.69 -30.45 -16.04
N THR A 69 -34.29 -29.22 -15.69
CA THR A 69 -35.15 -28.03 -15.76
C THR A 69 -34.58 -27.06 -16.80
N HIS A 70 -34.71 -27.45 -18.07
CA HIS A 70 -34.72 -26.48 -19.17
C HIS A 70 -36.18 -26.26 -19.57
N PRO A 71 -36.74 -25.05 -19.38
CA PRO A 71 -37.96 -24.66 -20.10
C PRO A 71 -37.64 -24.64 -21.59
N GLY A 72 -38.27 -25.54 -22.33
CA GLY A 72 -38.10 -25.70 -23.76
C GLY A 72 -38.57 -24.46 -24.53
N ILE A 73 -37.67 -23.88 -25.30
CA ILE A 73 -38.01 -23.04 -26.44
C ILE A 73 -38.35 -24.01 -27.58
N THR A 74 -39.63 -24.10 -27.96
CA THR A 74 -40.04 -24.69 -29.22
C THR A 74 -40.83 -23.66 -30.03
N THR A 75 -40.22 -23.31 -31.16
CA THR A 75 -40.73 -22.46 -32.23
C THR A 75 -41.84 -23.20 -32.99
N THR A 76 -43.02 -22.60 -33.13
CA THR A 76 -43.90 -22.73 -34.33
C THR A 76 -44.87 -21.54 -34.36
N GLY A 77 -45.13 -20.98 -35.55
CA GLY A 77 -46.34 -20.17 -35.79
C GLY A 77 -46.15 -18.81 -36.45
N TYR A 78 -46.09 -18.82 -37.78
CA TYR A 78 -46.21 -17.69 -38.69
C TYR A 78 -47.61 -17.03 -38.57
N GLY A 79 -47.71 -15.70 -38.49
CA GLY A 79 -48.98 -14.98 -38.60
C GLY A 79 -48.94 -13.56 -38.01
N GLY A 80 -48.88 -12.54 -38.87
CA GLY A 80 -48.70 -11.15 -38.47
C GLY A 80 -49.95 -10.40 -37.97
N ALA A 81 -49.70 -9.29 -37.28
CA ALA A 81 -50.50 -8.07 -37.17
C ALA A 81 -49.69 -7.08 -36.28
N VAL A 82 -49.05 -6.03 -36.80
CA VAL A 82 -49.58 -4.68 -37.07
C VAL A 82 -49.77 -3.83 -35.78
N VAL A 83 -49.00 -2.72 -35.70
CA VAL A 83 -48.98 -1.54 -34.77
C VAL A 83 -48.71 -1.83 -33.28
N SER A 84 -47.97 -1.03 -32.50
CA SER A 84 -47.58 0.39 -32.63
C SER A 84 -46.33 0.66 -31.79
N GLU A 85 -45.34 1.34 -32.37
CA GLU A 85 -44.31 2.04 -31.61
C GLU A 85 -44.98 3.15 -30.79
N THR A 86 -44.89 3.06 -29.48
CA THR A 86 -44.88 4.23 -28.62
C THR A 86 -43.46 4.38 -28.12
N SER A 87 -42.80 5.41 -28.64
CA SER A 87 -41.60 6.01 -28.11
C SER A 87 -41.84 6.38 -26.65
N ASP A 88 -41.44 5.52 -25.72
CA ASP A 88 -41.25 5.96 -24.36
C ASP A 88 -39.82 6.46 -24.25
N ALA A 89 -39.73 7.77 -24.07
CA ALA A 89 -38.50 8.48 -23.89
C ALA A 89 -37.71 7.77 -22.78
N ARG A 90 -36.47 7.39 -23.11
CA ARG A 90 -35.49 7.08 -22.09
C ARG A 90 -35.23 8.40 -21.38
N GLU A 91 -36.00 8.64 -20.32
CA GLU A 91 -35.77 9.68 -19.33
C GLU A 91 -34.26 9.71 -19.08
N PRO A 92 -33.60 10.86 -19.25
CA PRO A 92 -32.20 10.99 -18.88
C PRO A 92 -32.18 10.80 -17.38
N VAL A 93 -31.57 9.70 -16.92
CA VAL A 93 -31.24 9.51 -15.51
C VAL A 93 -30.58 10.81 -15.08
N GLY A 94 -31.28 11.48 -14.17
CA GLY A 94 -31.08 12.88 -13.86
C GLY A 94 -29.62 13.20 -13.69
N SER A 95 -29.21 14.26 -14.38
CA SER A 95 -28.09 15.11 -14.00
C SER A 95 -27.98 15.13 -12.47
N SER A 96 -27.03 14.40 -11.92
CA SER A 96 -26.56 14.70 -10.59
C SER A 96 -26.08 16.15 -10.67
N SER A 97 -26.77 17.06 -10.00
CA SER A 97 -26.05 18.16 -9.40
C SER A 97 -24.94 17.47 -8.60
N GLY A 98 -23.71 17.49 -9.15
CA GLY A 98 -22.61 16.67 -8.65
C GLY A 98 -22.46 16.97 -7.16
N ARG A 99 -22.69 15.96 -6.31
CA ARG A 99 -22.55 16.15 -4.87
C ARG A 99 -21.13 16.64 -4.62
N LYS A 100 -21.00 17.78 -3.94
CA LYS A 100 -19.69 18.30 -3.54
C LYS A 100 -19.14 17.35 -2.47
N LEU A 101 -17.97 16.76 -2.73
CA LEU A 101 -17.31 15.85 -1.80
C LEU A 101 -16.36 16.64 -0.92
N VAL A 102 -16.21 16.21 0.33
CA VAL A 102 -15.30 16.83 1.29
C VAL A 102 -13.85 16.42 0.97
N PRO A 103 -12.91 17.35 0.77
CA PRO A 103 -11.50 17.01 0.61
C PRO A 103 -10.97 16.32 1.87
N LEU A 104 -10.47 15.09 1.71
CA LEU A 104 -9.81 14.33 2.77
C LEU A 104 -8.48 13.85 2.21
N GLU A 105 -7.37 14.23 2.83
CA GLU A 105 -6.05 13.86 2.35
C GLU A 105 -5.20 13.29 3.48
N ALA A 106 -4.40 12.25 3.19
CA ALA A 106 -3.33 11.85 4.08
C ALA A 106 -1.98 11.86 3.37
N HIS A 107 -0.99 12.48 4.02
CA HIS A 107 0.40 12.51 3.61
C HIS A 107 1.14 11.43 4.39
N ILE A 108 1.70 10.44 3.70
CA ILE A 108 2.23 9.21 4.31
C ILE A 108 3.63 8.86 3.78
N ILE A 109 4.21 7.83 4.38
CA ILE A 109 5.49 7.23 3.98
C ILE A 109 5.29 5.72 3.89
N SER A 110 5.51 5.10 2.72
CA SER A 110 5.30 3.65 2.52
C SER A 110 6.07 2.79 3.53
N LYS A 111 7.33 3.16 3.80
CA LYS A 111 8.24 2.40 4.69
C LYS A 111 8.19 2.86 6.16
N CYS A 112 7.01 3.18 6.69
CA CYS A 112 6.88 3.77 8.02
C CYS A 112 5.88 3.06 8.96
N PRO A 113 6.26 2.74 10.22
CA PRO A 113 5.34 2.15 11.19
C PRO A 113 4.20 3.10 11.60
N ASP A 114 4.41 4.41 11.60
CA ASP A 114 3.35 5.38 11.91
C ASP A 114 2.30 5.44 10.81
N THR A 115 2.71 5.33 9.55
CA THR A 115 1.77 5.18 8.42
C THR A 115 0.94 3.91 8.57
N ARG A 116 1.55 2.78 8.94
CA ARG A 116 0.82 1.53 9.25
C ARG A 116 -0.26 1.74 10.29
N ASP A 117 0.11 2.41 11.39
CA ASP A 117 -0.81 2.63 12.50
C ASP A 117 -1.88 3.67 12.17
N ALA A 118 -1.57 4.74 11.43
CA ALA A 118 -2.53 5.71 10.96
C ALA A 118 -3.56 5.10 10.00
N LEU A 119 -3.10 4.28 9.03
CA LEU A 119 -3.97 3.54 8.12
C LEU A 119 -4.92 2.62 8.88
N ARG A 120 -4.38 1.79 9.76
CA ARG A 120 -5.14 0.78 10.50
C ARG A 120 -6.09 1.38 11.54
N GLN A 121 -5.67 2.41 12.27
CA GLN A 121 -6.39 2.92 13.43
C GLN A 121 -7.37 4.04 13.09
N LEU A 122 -7.13 4.80 12.02
CA LEU A 122 -7.93 5.98 11.70
C LEU A 122 -8.41 6.00 10.24
N ILE A 123 -7.51 5.98 9.25
CA ILE A 123 -7.88 6.22 7.84
C ILE A 123 -8.83 5.14 7.32
N LEU A 124 -8.50 3.86 7.43
CA LEU A 124 -9.36 2.79 6.90
C LEU A 124 -10.73 2.70 7.60
N PRO A 125 -10.83 2.74 8.95
CA PRO A 125 -12.13 2.76 9.62
C PRO A 125 -13.00 3.96 9.28
N VAL A 126 -12.39 5.13 9.00
CA VAL A 126 -13.10 6.34 8.55
C VAL A 126 -13.58 6.17 7.11
N MET A 127 -12.70 5.76 6.21
CA MET A 127 -13.03 5.54 4.80
C MET A 127 -14.15 4.51 4.62
N GLN A 128 -14.22 3.47 5.46
CA GLN A 128 -15.33 2.51 5.44
C GLN A 128 -16.71 3.13 5.69
N GLN A 129 -16.79 4.27 6.39
CA GLN A 129 -18.04 4.93 6.76
C GLN A 129 -18.39 6.12 5.87
N VAL A 130 -17.39 6.76 5.25
CA VAL A 130 -17.56 8.04 4.53
C VAL A 130 -17.10 8.00 3.07
N LEU A 131 -16.83 6.82 2.50
CA LEU A 131 -16.31 6.65 1.14
C LEU A 131 -17.10 7.45 0.08
N ASP A 132 -18.41 7.57 0.23
CA ASP A 132 -19.30 8.26 -0.70
C ASP A 132 -19.44 9.77 -0.46
N LYS A 133 -18.72 10.32 0.54
CA LYS A 133 -18.81 11.72 0.99
C LYS A 133 -17.51 12.49 0.88
N VAL A 134 -16.41 11.80 0.60
CA VAL A 134 -15.06 12.39 0.55
C VAL A 134 -14.43 12.25 -0.81
N ASP A 135 -13.64 13.26 -1.18
CA ASP A 135 -12.63 13.14 -2.22
C ASP A 135 -11.31 12.78 -1.53
N PHE A 136 -10.96 11.48 -1.56
CA PHE A 136 -9.86 10.95 -0.77
C PHE A 136 -8.54 10.86 -1.55
N GLN A 137 -7.54 11.60 -1.08
CA GLN A 137 -6.20 11.61 -1.64
C GLN A 137 -5.16 11.02 -0.68
N LEU A 138 -4.24 10.24 -1.23
CA LEU A 138 -2.98 9.91 -0.57
C LEU A 138 -1.83 10.61 -1.29
N SER A 139 -0.99 11.27 -0.51
CA SER A 139 0.23 11.93 -0.96
C SER A 139 1.42 11.43 -0.15
N TYR A 140 2.63 11.56 -0.69
CA TYR A 140 3.83 10.97 -0.11
C TYR A 140 4.80 12.05 0.37
N ILE A 141 5.40 11.78 1.52
CA ILE A 141 6.38 12.67 2.15
C ILE A 141 7.77 12.31 1.63
N GLY A 142 8.56 13.34 1.35
CA GLY A 142 9.94 13.23 0.87
C GLY A 142 10.55 14.62 0.74
N LYS A 143 11.76 14.69 0.19
CA LYS A 143 12.48 15.94 -0.04
C LYS A 143 12.84 16.02 -1.52
N LEU A 144 12.48 17.14 -2.15
CA LEU A 144 12.89 17.43 -3.52
C LEU A 144 14.40 17.71 -3.58
N THR A 145 15.09 17.19 -4.58
CA THR A 145 16.49 17.50 -4.88
C THR A 145 16.62 18.51 -6.02
N GLU A 146 17.81 19.07 -6.20
CA GLU A 146 18.09 20.08 -7.24
C GLU A 146 18.05 19.49 -8.66
N ASP A 147 18.33 18.20 -8.82
CA ASP A 147 18.41 17.46 -10.09
C ASP A 147 17.10 16.76 -10.47
N ASP A 148 15.98 17.39 -10.11
CA ASP A 148 14.62 16.88 -10.32
C ASP A 148 14.28 15.54 -9.63
N GLY A 149 15.14 15.05 -8.74
CA GLY A 149 14.94 13.83 -7.95
C GLY A 149 14.18 14.01 -6.63
N VAL A 150 14.09 12.90 -5.89
CA VAL A 150 13.46 12.83 -4.57
C VAL A 150 14.32 12.02 -3.61
N GLU A 151 14.54 12.58 -2.42
CA GLU A 151 15.11 11.92 -1.26
C GLU A 151 14.01 11.47 -0.29
N CYS A 152 14.06 10.20 0.10
CA CYS A 152 13.11 9.57 1.02
C CYS A 152 13.77 9.27 2.37
N LYS A 153 13.01 9.32 3.46
CA LYS A 153 13.53 9.23 4.84
C LYS A 153 14.20 7.88 5.12
N HIS A 154 13.59 6.80 4.69
CA HIS A 154 14.08 5.42 4.85
C HIS A 154 14.78 4.91 3.58
N GLY A 155 15.35 5.83 2.78
CA GLY A 155 16.22 5.54 1.66
C GLY A 155 15.50 5.14 0.36
N PRO A 156 16.25 4.70 -0.67
CA PRO A 156 15.71 4.47 -2.02
C PRO A 156 14.59 3.43 -2.08
N THR A 157 14.60 2.43 -1.19
CA THR A 157 13.54 1.41 -1.13
C THR A 157 12.19 2.01 -0.74
N GLU A 158 12.17 3.04 0.10
CA GLU A 158 10.94 3.79 0.39
C GLU A 158 10.46 4.57 -0.83
N CYS A 159 11.35 5.26 -1.54
CA CYS A 159 10.96 6.00 -2.75
C CYS A 159 10.32 5.07 -3.78
N LEU A 160 10.88 3.89 -4.01
CA LEU A 160 10.28 2.90 -4.90
C LEU A 160 8.95 2.37 -4.34
N GLY A 161 8.83 2.17 -3.02
CA GLY A 161 7.54 1.86 -2.38
C GLY A 161 6.48 2.93 -2.61
N ASN A 162 6.82 4.20 -2.42
CA ASN A 162 5.92 5.33 -2.69
C ASN A 162 5.48 5.35 -4.16
N ILE A 163 6.39 5.09 -5.10
CA ILE A 163 6.07 4.99 -6.54
C ILE A 163 5.09 3.85 -6.82
N ILE A 164 5.31 2.67 -6.23
CA ILE A 164 4.44 1.50 -6.40
C ILE A 164 3.04 1.81 -5.88
N GLU A 165 2.92 2.42 -4.70
CA GLU A 165 1.62 2.78 -4.16
C GLU A 165 0.92 3.90 -4.96
N LEU A 166 1.67 4.88 -5.49
CA LEU A 166 1.15 5.89 -6.43
C LEU A 166 0.62 5.23 -7.71
N CYS A 167 1.39 4.32 -8.31
CA CYS A 167 0.97 3.55 -9.49
C CYS A 167 -0.29 2.73 -9.22
N ALA A 168 -0.39 2.08 -8.06
CA ALA A 168 -1.60 1.33 -7.69
C ALA A 168 -2.84 2.24 -7.65
N ARG A 169 -2.70 3.46 -7.14
CA ARG A 169 -3.81 4.44 -7.09
C ARG A 169 -4.18 4.99 -8.47
N ASP A 170 -3.20 5.21 -9.34
CA ASP A 170 -3.43 5.69 -10.71
C ASP A 170 -4.16 4.63 -11.56
N LEU A 171 -3.70 3.38 -11.49
CA LEU A 171 -4.27 2.27 -12.25
C LEU A 171 -5.60 1.75 -11.66
N TYR A 172 -5.75 1.79 -10.34
CA TYR A 172 -6.91 1.24 -9.62
C TYR A 172 -7.53 2.30 -8.70
N PRO A 173 -8.29 3.26 -9.26
CA PRO A 173 -8.80 4.40 -8.50
C PRO A 173 -9.85 4.05 -7.45
N ASP A 174 -10.45 2.84 -7.47
CA ASP A 174 -11.36 2.38 -6.41
C ASP A 174 -10.61 2.33 -5.06
N PRO A 175 -10.98 3.17 -4.07
CA PRO A 175 -10.28 3.22 -2.79
C PRO A 175 -10.31 1.89 -2.03
N LYS A 176 -11.29 1.02 -2.26
CA LYS A 176 -11.32 -0.31 -1.62
C LYS A 176 -10.18 -1.20 -2.11
N ILE A 177 -9.83 -1.10 -3.39
CA ILE A 177 -8.74 -1.86 -4.00
C ILE A 177 -7.41 -1.25 -3.60
N ASN A 178 -7.19 0.05 -3.90
CA ASN A 178 -5.89 0.66 -3.67
C ASN A 178 -5.54 0.78 -2.18
N LEU A 179 -6.49 1.12 -1.29
CA LEU A 179 -6.19 1.20 0.14
C LEU A 179 -6.02 -0.19 0.77
N GLY A 180 -6.70 -1.21 0.24
CA GLY A 180 -6.47 -2.59 0.61
C GLY A 180 -5.02 -2.99 0.31
N PHE A 181 -4.58 -2.78 -0.93
CA PHE A 181 -3.21 -3.04 -1.36
C PHE A 181 -2.16 -2.28 -0.54
N ILE A 182 -2.34 -0.97 -0.34
CA ILE A 182 -1.42 -0.14 0.45
C ILE A 182 -1.34 -0.63 1.89
N MET A 183 -2.47 -0.99 2.51
CA MET A 183 -2.47 -1.56 3.85
C MET A 183 -1.79 -2.93 3.89
N CYS A 184 -1.98 -3.77 2.86
CA CYS A 184 -1.29 -5.06 2.76
C CYS A 184 0.24 -4.88 2.77
N LEU A 185 0.78 -4.02 1.90
CA LEU A 185 2.20 -3.69 1.87
C LEU A 185 2.69 -3.16 3.21
N THR A 186 1.94 -2.22 3.78
CA THR A 186 2.34 -1.49 4.98
C THR A 186 2.34 -2.36 6.25
N LYS A 187 1.61 -3.49 6.27
CA LYS A 187 1.70 -4.48 7.37
C LYS A 187 3.14 -4.98 7.55
N ASP A 188 3.82 -5.24 6.44
CA ASP A 188 5.21 -5.69 6.38
C ASP A 188 6.14 -4.58 5.83
N TYR A 189 5.87 -3.32 6.20
CA TYR A 189 6.54 -2.13 5.67
C TYR A 189 8.06 -2.25 5.52
N ARG A 190 8.76 -2.95 6.43
CA ARG A 190 10.22 -3.14 6.37
C ARG A 190 10.69 -3.84 5.09
N GLN A 191 9.85 -4.70 4.52
CA GLN A 191 10.14 -5.44 3.31
C GLN A 191 9.83 -4.66 2.04
N ILE A 192 9.10 -3.54 2.09
CA ILE A 192 8.83 -2.74 0.89
C ILE A 192 10.16 -2.30 0.24
N PRO A 193 10.36 -2.49 -1.08
CA PRO A 193 9.42 -2.98 -2.10
C PRO A 193 9.81 -4.39 -2.61
N ASP A 194 10.09 -5.33 -1.71
CA ASP A 194 10.40 -6.71 -2.07
C ASP A 194 9.32 -7.26 -3.02
N ARG A 195 9.76 -7.77 -4.16
CA ARG A 195 8.90 -8.25 -5.23
C ARG A 195 7.89 -9.28 -4.74
N ALA A 196 8.28 -10.20 -3.86
CA ALA A 196 7.37 -11.22 -3.35
C ALA A 196 6.21 -10.60 -2.56
N LEU A 197 6.51 -9.61 -1.70
CA LEU A 197 5.48 -8.88 -0.96
C LEU A 197 4.54 -8.13 -1.91
N VAL A 198 5.09 -7.46 -2.93
CA VAL A 198 4.30 -6.68 -3.89
C VAL A 198 3.39 -7.59 -4.72
N GLU A 199 3.89 -8.73 -5.20
CA GLU A 199 3.10 -9.73 -5.95
C GLU A 199 1.97 -10.32 -5.09
N ASP A 200 2.27 -10.73 -3.85
CA ASP A 200 1.28 -11.32 -2.95
C ASP A 200 0.16 -10.32 -2.63
N CYS A 201 0.51 -9.07 -2.30
CA CYS A 201 -0.48 -8.02 -2.02
C CYS A 201 -1.27 -7.63 -3.27
N ALA A 202 -0.63 -7.60 -4.44
CA ALA A 202 -1.32 -7.31 -5.70
C ALA A 202 -2.37 -8.38 -5.99
N LEU A 203 -2.01 -9.66 -5.83
CA LEU A 203 -2.93 -10.78 -5.99
C LEU A 203 -4.10 -10.74 -4.99
N GLU A 204 -3.83 -10.46 -3.70
CA GLU A 204 -4.87 -10.36 -2.65
C GLU A 204 -5.93 -9.30 -2.98
N HIS A 205 -5.53 -8.20 -3.62
CA HIS A 205 -6.39 -7.06 -3.93
C HIS A 205 -6.79 -6.95 -5.40
N ALA A 206 -6.58 -8.01 -6.20
CA ALA A 206 -6.92 -8.06 -7.62
C ALA A 206 -6.27 -6.92 -8.46
N ILE A 207 -5.04 -6.55 -8.10
CA ILE A 207 -4.17 -5.67 -8.87
C ILE A 207 -3.30 -6.53 -9.79
N ASP A 208 -3.28 -6.19 -11.08
CA ASP A 208 -2.35 -6.76 -12.04
C ASP A 208 -0.91 -6.30 -11.72
N PHE A 209 -0.08 -7.25 -11.30
CA PHE A 209 1.30 -7.00 -10.94
C PHE A 209 2.15 -6.52 -12.13
N ASP A 210 1.91 -7.05 -13.33
CA ASP A 210 2.67 -6.67 -14.52
C ASP A 210 2.34 -5.23 -14.91
N ALA A 211 1.07 -4.83 -14.85
CA ALA A 211 0.65 -3.44 -15.07
C ALA A 211 1.26 -2.49 -14.02
N LEU A 212 1.34 -2.93 -12.76
CA LEU A 212 1.95 -2.16 -11.68
C LEU A 212 3.46 -1.95 -11.92
N ASN A 213 4.15 -3.04 -12.27
CA ASN A 213 5.57 -3.01 -12.60
C ASN A 213 5.85 -2.18 -13.85
N GLU A 214 5.00 -2.27 -14.87
CA GLU A 214 5.07 -1.43 -16.07
C GLU A 214 4.92 0.05 -15.70
N CYS A 215 3.91 0.42 -14.90
CA CYS A 215 3.74 1.80 -14.45
C CYS A 215 4.98 2.33 -13.71
N ALA A 216 5.53 1.56 -12.78
CA ALA A 216 6.70 1.97 -11.99
C ALA A 216 7.98 2.08 -12.84
N ALA A 217 8.14 1.23 -13.85
CA ALA A 217 9.31 1.17 -14.72
C ALA A 217 9.19 1.99 -16.01
N ARG A 218 8.00 2.53 -16.32
CA ARG A 218 7.73 3.27 -17.56
C ARG A 218 8.71 4.42 -17.75
N ASP A 219 9.16 4.60 -18.99
CA ASP A 219 10.13 5.62 -19.36
C ASP A 219 11.44 5.52 -18.55
N ASN A 220 11.93 4.29 -18.33
CA ASN A 220 13.07 3.97 -17.46
C ASN A 220 12.89 4.47 -16.01
N GLY A 221 11.64 4.46 -15.52
CA GLY A 221 11.25 4.95 -14.19
C GLY A 221 10.97 6.45 -14.11
N ALA A 222 11.14 7.20 -15.21
CA ALA A 222 10.88 8.65 -15.21
C ALA A 222 9.40 8.97 -14.90
N HIS A 223 8.46 8.14 -15.36
CA HIS A 223 7.05 8.34 -15.05
C HIS A 223 6.75 8.18 -13.55
N GLY A 224 7.23 7.11 -12.93
CA GLY A 224 7.09 6.89 -11.50
C GLY A 224 7.74 8.01 -10.67
N MET A 225 8.93 8.44 -11.07
CA MET A 225 9.64 9.54 -10.42
C MET A 225 8.89 10.87 -10.53
N ASP A 226 8.30 11.19 -11.69
CA ASP A 226 7.47 12.40 -11.87
C ASP A 226 6.22 12.39 -10.97
N MET A 227 5.54 11.25 -10.85
CA MET A 227 4.42 11.11 -9.91
C MET A 227 4.87 11.31 -8.46
N LEU A 228 5.99 10.70 -8.07
CA LEU A 228 6.55 10.86 -6.73
C LEU A 228 6.94 12.32 -6.46
N ARG A 229 7.59 12.99 -7.41
CA ARG A 229 7.98 14.40 -7.33
C ARG A 229 6.77 15.31 -7.10
N LYS A 230 5.71 15.14 -7.89
CA LYS A 230 4.45 15.89 -7.72
C LYS A 230 3.80 15.64 -6.36
N SER A 231 3.80 14.39 -5.92
CA SER A 231 3.26 14.01 -4.61
C SER A 231 4.05 14.63 -3.45
N VAL A 232 5.38 14.61 -3.54
CA VAL A 232 6.28 15.23 -2.56
C VAL A 232 6.17 16.75 -2.56
N GLN A 233 6.06 17.37 -3.73
CA GLN A 233 5.81 18.80 -3.84
C GLN A 233 4.50 19.19 -3.13
N ARG A 234 3.42 18.45 -3.39
CA ARG A 234 2.14 18.64 -2.70
C ARG A 234 2.30 18.52 -1.19
N SER A 235 2.98 17.49 -0.69
CA SER A 235 3.25 17.32 0.74
C SER A 235 4.10 18.43 1.34
N ALA A 236 5.05 18.99 0.59
CA ALA A 236 5.90 20.08 1.04
C ALA A 236 5.16 21.42 1.21
N GLU A 237 4.02 21.59 0.54
CA GLU A 237 3.13 22.76 0.67
C GLU A 237 2.27 22.70 1.94
N VAL A 238 2.09 21.52 2.54
CA VAL A 238 1.24 21.25 3.72
C VAL A 238 1.93 21.58 5.04
N ARG A 239 2.95 22.45 5.04
CA ARG A 239 3.68 22.76 6.28
C ARG A 239 2.67 23.15 7.35
N PRO A 240 2.59 22.42 8.48
CA PRO A 240 1.75 22.83 9.58
C PRO A 240 2.11 24.27 9.88
N SER A 241 1.11 25.14 10.02
CA SER A 241 1.31 26.44 10.61
C SER A 241 1.75 26.22 12.05
N ILE A 242 3.03 25.91 12.26
CA ILE A 242 3.60 25.80 13.59
C ILE A 242 3.40 27.20 14.19
N PRO A 243 2.62 27.34 15.28
CA PRO A 243 2.71 28.54 16.09
C PRO A 243 4.08 28.44 16.74
N VAL A 244 5.07 29.03 16.07
CA VAL A 244 6.41 29.12 16.59
C VAL A 244 6.32 29.98 17.85
N SER A 245 6.25 29.32 19.00
CA SER A 245 6.57 29.93 20.30
C SER A 245 8.07 30.26 20.41
N LEU A 246 8.80 30.42 19.29
CA LEU A 246 10.06 31.17 19.20
C LEU A 246 9.79 32.66 18.89
N ALA A 247 8.67 33.21 19.34
CA ALA A 247 8.41 34.66 19.37
C ALA A 247 9.32 35.43 20.36
N GLU A 248 10.54 34.95 20.61
CA GLU A 248 11.61 35.67 21.31
C GLU A 248 12.92 35.70 20.50
N ILE A 249 12.86 35.58 19.17
CA ILE A 249 14.00 35.92 18.32
C ILE A 249 13.80 37.34 17.78
N PRO A 250 14.61 38.34 18.22
CA PRO A 250 14.45 39.72 17.81
C PRO A 250 14.70 39.91 16.31
N PRO A 251 13.96 40.83 15.64
CA PRO A 251 14.03 41.01 14.19
C PRO A 251 15.23 41.88 13.82
N ARG A 252 16.41 41.28 13.67
CA ARG A 252 17.53 41.90 12.97
C ARG A 252 18.34 40.88 12.15
N SER A 253 17.71 40.36 11.10
CA SER A 253 18.35 40.15 9.79
C SER A 253 17.30 39.56 8.84
N LEU A 254 16.59 40.43 8.13
CA LEU A 254 15.78 40.06 6.96
C LEU A 254 16.72 39.67 5.81
N THR A 255 17.28 38.47 5.91
CA THR A 255 17.78 37.71 4.77
C THR A 255 16.98 36.44 4.73
N TYR A 256 15.90 36.48 3.94
CA TYR A 256 15.47 35.39 3.07
C TYR A 256 16.16 34.05 3.37
N MET A 257 15.47 33.16 4.09
CA MET A 257 15.88 31.78 4.33
C MET A 257 15.05 30.87 3.40
N PRO A 258 15.49 30.61 2.15
CA PRO A 258 14.75 29.73 1.25
C PRO A 258 14.81 28.25 1.69
N ASN A 259 15.65 27.93 2.68
CA ASN A 259 15.94 26.56 3.10
C ASN A 259 15.69 26.37 4.60
N LEU A 260 14.54 26.81 5.13
CA LEU A 260 14.03 26.18 6.35
C LEU A 260 13.43 24.83 5.95
N GLN A 261 14.33 23.90 5.62
CA GLN A 261 14.15 22.47 5.71
C GLN A 261 14.13 22.16 7.21
N LEU A 262 13.03 22.52 7.86
CA LEU A 262 12.75 21.92 9.15
C LEU A 262 12.46 20.47 8.78
N ASP A 263 13.45 19.62 9.02
CA ASP A 263 13.40 18.17 9.00
C ASP A 263 12.43 17.71 10.10
N VAL A 264 11.19 18.21 10.04
CA VAL A 264 10.13 17.76 10.93
C VAL A 264 9.87 16.36 10.46
N SER A 265 10.20 15.44 11.34
CA SER A 265 10.18 14.00 11.18
C SER A 265 8.79 13.43 10.89
N ILE A 266 7.82 14.25 10.47
CA ILE A 266 6.40 13.91 10.40
C ILE A 266 6.19 12.70 9.53
N SER A 267 5.62 11.68 10.14
CA SER A 267 5.48 10.36 9.53
C SER A 267 4.13 10.15 8.84
N CYS A 268 3.05 10.75 9.36
CA CYS A 268 1.75 10.81 8.71
C CYS A 268 0.94 12.06 9.11
N THR A 269 0.46 12.82 8.14
CA THR A 269 -0.40 14.00 8.36
C THR A 269 -1.75 13.79 7.69
N ILE A 270 -2.84 13.89 8.44
CA ILE A 270 -4.20 13.83 7.92
C ILE A 270 -4.74 15.25 7.82
N ARG A 271 -5.33 15.58 6.69
CA ARG A 271 -5.98 16.86 6.41
C ARG A 271 -7.44 16.66 6.11
N LEU A 272 -8.26 17.59 6.60
CA LEU A 272 -9.68 17.67 6.32
C LEU A 272 -9.99 19.08 5.85
N ASP A 273 -10.56 19.21 4.65
CA ASP A 273 -10.87 20.51 4.03
C ASP A 273 -9.64 21.42 3.94
N ASP A 274 -8.54 20.85 3.42
CA ASP A 274 -7.22 21.48 3.28
C ASP A 274 -6.54 21.94 4.59
N GLU A 275 -7.13 21.71 5.75
CA GLU A 275 -6.55 22.01 7.06
C GLU A 275 -5.98 20.76 7.74
N VAL A 276 -4.89 20.91 8.49
CA VAL A 276 -4.32 19.78 9.27
C VAL A 276 -5.33 19.36 10.34
N TYR A 277 -5.78 18.11 10.27
CA TYR A 277 -6.74 17.54 11.21
C TYR A 277 -6.06 16.83 12.38
N CYS A 278 -5.06 16.00 12.09
CA CYS A 278 -4.36 15.18 13.08
C CYS A 278 -3.06 14.63 12.48
N VAL A 279 -2.03 14.47 13.31
CA VAL A 279 -0.72 13.97 12.90
C VAL A 279 -0.36 12.73 13.71
N ARG A 280 0.17 11.70 13.03
CA ARG A 280 0.75 10.53 13.67
C ARG A 280 2.26 10.58 13.47
N ASP A 281 3.00 10.69 14.56
CA ASP A 281 4.45 10.70 14.52
C ASP A 281 5.06 10.04 15.75
N SER A 282 6.15 9.31 15.55
CA SER A 282 6.94 8.71 16.63
C SER A 282 6.13 7.82 17.58
N GLY A 283 5.06 7.19 17.08
CA GLY A 283 4.18 6.37 17.90
C GLY A 283 3.11 7.13 18.68
N ASP A 284 2.96 8.44 18.49
CA ASP A 284 1.96 9.29 19.15
C ASP A 284 1.04 10.02 18.15
N TRP A 285 -0.19 10.30 18.60
CA TRP A 285 -1.10 11.19 17.87
C TRP A 285 -0.91 12.61 18.44
N ILE A 286 -0.51 13.56 17.59
CA ILE A 286 -0.20 14.94 17.93
C ILE A 286 -0.98 15.91 17.04
N ASP A 287 -1.17 17.15 17.50
CA ASP A 287 -1.88 18.18 16.74
C ASP A 287 -3.29 17.77 16.27
N CYS A 288 -4.03 17.09 17.16
CA CYS A 288 -5.40 16.63 16.91
C CYS A 288 -6.40 17.42 17.78
N PRO A 289 -6.74 18.68 17.44
CA PRO A 289 -7.58 19.55 18.28
C PRO A 289 -8.99 19.01 18.51
N HIS A 290 -9.45 18.11 17.64
CA HIS A 290 -10.75 17.45 17.74
C HIS A 290 -10.64 15.97 18.17
N GLY A 291 -9.45 15.52 18.54
CA GLY A 291 -9.18 14.13 18.91
C GLY A 291 -8.73 13.25 17.74
N PRO A 292 -7.97 12.17 17.99
CA PRO A 292 -7.51 11.22 16.97
C PRO A 292 -8.51 10.06 16.76
N GLY A 293 -9.76 10.19 17.21
CA GLY A 293 -10.74 9.11 17.15
C GLY A 293 -11.40 8.98 15.79
N VAL A 294 -11.72 7.74 15.39
CA VAL A 294 -12.49 7.45 14.17
C VAL A 294 -13.81 8.22 14.15
N ASN A 295 -14.56 8.19 15.26
CA ASN A 295 -15.85 8.87 15.35
C ASN A 295 -15.69 10.40 15.26
N ASP A 296 -14.61 10.96 15.80
CA ASP A 296 -14.36 12.40 15.77
C ASP A 296 -14.19 12.89 14.33
N LEU A 297 -13.41 12.16 13.52
CA LEU A 297 -13.16 12.48 12.11
C LEU A 297 -14.41 12.23 11.25
N VAL A 298 -15.15 11.14 11.49
CA VAL A 298 -16.42 10.88 10.79
C VAL A 298 -17.43 12.01 11.04
N ILE A 299 -17.60 12.46 12.29
CA ILE A 299 -18.51 13.56 12.63
C ILE A 299 -18.09 14.85 11.94
N ALA A 300 -16.78 15.15 11.90
CA ALA A 300 -16.26 16.34 11.23
C ALA A 300 -16.53 16.30 9.70
N ILE A 301 -16.30 15.16 9.06
CA ILE A 301 -16.57 14.94 7.63
C ILE A 301 -18.07 15.09 7.34
N GLU A 302 -18.94 14.43 8.11
CA GLU A 302 -20.38 14.51 7.92
C GLU A 302 -20.88 15.95 8.05
N LYS A 303 -20.38 16.71 9.03
CA LYS A 303 -20.72 18.12 9.20
C LYS A 303 -20.36 18.95 7.97
N LEU A 304 -19.13 18.81 7.45
CA LEU A 304 -18.68 19.53 6.26
C LEU A 304 -19.46 19.13 5.01
N TYR A 305 -19.71 17.83 4.84
CA TYR A 305 -20.45 17.31 3.70
C TYR A 305 -21.87 17.89 3.64
N GLN A 306 -22.57 17.95 4.78
CA GLN A 306 -23.91 18.55 4.87
C GLN A 306 -23.87 20.06 4.58
N GLN A 307 -22.85 20.78 5.04
CA GLN A 307 -22.67 22.20 4.74
C GLN A 307 -22.47 22.45 3.25
N GLN A 308 -21.64 21.64 2.59
CA GLN A 308 -21.38 21.77 1.15
C GLN A 308 -22.61 21.49 0.28
N GLN A 309 -23.53 20.62 0.71
CA GLN A 309 -24.78 20.38 -0.02
C GLN A 309 -25.79 21.54 0.11
N GLN A 310 -25.60 22.43 1.10
CA GLN A 310 -26.48 23.58 1.35
C GLN A 310 -25.96 24.88 0.70
N SER A 311 -24.73 24.87 0.18
CA SER A 311 -24.06 26.00 -0.48
C SER A 311 -24.09 25.92 -2.00
#